data_AF-A0A8X6F4R5-F1
#
_entry.id   AF-A0A8X6F4R5-F1
#
_cell.length_a   1.000
_cell.length_b   1.000
_cell.length_c   1.000
_cell.angle_alpha   90.00
_cell.angle_beta   90.00
_cell.angle_gamma   90.00
#
_symmetry.space_group_name_H-M   'P 1'
#
loop_
_entity.id
_entity.type
_entity.pdbx_description
1 polymer ?
#
loop_
_entity_poly.entity_id
_entity_poly.type
_entity_poly.pdbx_seq_one_letter_code
_entity_poly.pdbx_strand_id
1 'polypeptide(L)'
;GGLRAVIWTDVFQAGLMFLCLILIYIKGVGEAGGVSEIYRKSAESNRLNIFEFKEDFVKRYTFINLFFRSMLGAMAYYGSTQIEVQRMLSMRSLKRAKSALNWSIIPVTSLLALCMLLGLVFYAIFDTCDPVKDKMHTGVRKYDQVYDS
;
A
#
# COMPACT_ATOMS: atom_id res chain seq x y z
N GLY A 1 16.97 -8.92 -27.37
CA GLY A 1 16.92 -7.62 -26.66
C GLY A 1 15.87 -6.74 -27.30
N GLY A 2 15.14 -5.95 -26.51
CA GLY A 2 14.04 -5.08 -26.96
C GLY A 2 12.89 -5.01 -25.95
N LEU A 3 11.86 -4.19 -26.24
CA LEU A 3 10.68 -3.95 -25.39
C LEU A 3 10.01 -5.25 -24.89
N ARG A 4 10.03 -6.33 -25.68
CA ARG A 4 9.51 -7.65 -25.28
C ARG A 4 10.25 -8.27 -24.10
N ALA A 5 11.58 -8.14 -24.04
CA ALA A 5 12.37 -8.67 -22.93
C ALA A 5 12.03 -7.92 -21.63
N VAL A 6 11.89 -6.58 -21.73
CA VAL A 6 11.49 -5.72 -20.61
C VAL A 6 10.11 -6.10 -20.07
N ILE A 7 9.12 -6.32 -20.96
CA ILE A 7 7.78 -6.75 -20.53
C ILE A 7 7.83 -8.11 -19.80
N TRP A 8 8.67 -9.04 -20.27
CA TRP A 8 8.79 -10.34 -19.64
C TRP A 8 9.46 -10.26 -18.26
N THR A 9 10.48 -9.41 -18.11
CA THR A 9 11.08 -9.13 -16.79
C THR A 9 10.11 -8.42 -15.85
N ASP A 10 9.26 -7.52 -16.36
CA ASP A 10 8.23 -6.84 -15.55
C ASP A 10 7.22 -7.86 -14.99
N VAL A 11 6.78 -8.83 -15.79
CA VAL A 11 5.85 -9.90 -15.36
C VAL A 11 6.49 -10.77 -14.29
N PHE A 12 7.76 -11.14 -14.47
CA PHE A 12 8.50 -11.91 -13.47
C PHE A 12 8.66 -11.13 -12.16
N GLN A 13 9.05 -9.86 -12.23
CA GLN A 13 9.19 -9.00 -11.06
C GLN A 13 7.87 -8.81 -10.33
N ALA A 14 6.76 -8.59 -11.05
CA ALA A 14 5.44 -8.50 -10.45
C ALA A 14 5.07 -9.79 -9.71
N GLY A 15 5.28 -10.96 -10.31
CA GLY A 15 5.06 -12.26 -9.68
C GLY A 15 5.89 -12.45 -8.40
N LEU A 16 7.16 -12.06 -8.44
CA LEU A 16 8.06 -12.11 -7.28
C LEU A 16 7.57 -11.18 -6.15
N MET A 17 7.10 -9.97 -6.47
CA MET A 17 6.55 -9.05 -5.47
C MET A 17 5.33 -9.64 -4.76
N PHE A 18 4.40 -10.26 -5.50
CA PHE A 18 3.25 -10.94 -4.89
C PHE A 18 3.68 -12.08 -3.97
N LEU A 19 4.62 -12.91 -4.42
CA LEU A 19 5.15 -14.01 -3.61
C LEU A 19 5.78 -13.49 -2.30
N CYS A 20 6.65 -12.49 -2.39
CA CYS A 20 7.28 -11.88 -1.23
C CYS A 20 6.25 -11.32 -0.25
N LEU A 21 5.24 -10.59 -0.74
CA LEU A 21 4.20 -10.04 0.14
C LEU A 21 3.42 -11.13 0.87
N ILE A 22 3.06 -12.23 0.17
CA ILE A 22 2.35 -13.36 0.79
C ILE A 22 3.23 -14.01 1.87
N LEU A 23 4.51 -14.23 1.59
CA LEU A 23 5.44 -14.83 2.55
C LEU A 23 5.63 -13.96 3.79
N ILE A 24 5.82 -12.65 3.61
CA ILE A 24 5.95 -11.70 4.72
C ILE A 24 4.64 -11.64 5.51
N TYR A 25 3.49 -11.66 4.84
CA TYR A 25 2.19 -11.68 5.51
C TYR A 25 2.03 -12.92 6.40
N ILE A 26 2.33 -14.12 5.88
CA ILE A 26 2.24 -15.36 6.66
C ILE A 26 3.18 -15.32 7.87
N LYS A 27 4.43 -14.89 7.68
CA LYS A 27 5.41 -14.77 8.77
C LYS A 27 4.98 -13.74 9.81
N GLY A 28 4.57 -12.56 9.36
CA GLY A 28 4.14 -11.49 10.25
C GLY A 28 2.86 -11.85 11.03
N VAL A 29 1.91 -12.57 10.42
CA VAL A 29 0.73 -13.08 11.13
C VAL A 29 1.13 -14.06 12.23
N GLY A 30 2.12 -14.92 11.98
CA GLY A 30 2.66 -15.83 13.00
C GLY A 30 3.30 -15.08 14.16
N GLU A 31 4.14 -14.07 13.88
CA GLU A 31 4.78 -13.24 14.90
C GLU A 31 3.79 -12.36 15.69
N ALA A 32 2.74 -11.88 15.04
CA ALA A 32 1.70 -11.06 15.67
C ALA A 32 0.76 -11.84 16.61
N GLY A 33 0.91 -13.17 16.73
CA GLY A 33 0.01 -14.01 17.53
C GLY A 33 -1.27 -14.42 16.80
N GLY A 34 -1.31 -14.28 15.46
CA GLY A 34 -2.42 -14.70 14.61
C GLY A 34 -3.31 -13.55 14.13
N VAL A 35 -4.18 -13.85 13.14
CA VAL A 35 -5.08 -12.88 12.50
C VAL A 35 -6.08 -12.29 13.49
N SER A 36 -6.52 -13.09 14.47
CA SER A 36 -7.48 -12.64 15.49
C SER A 36 -6.90 -11.54 16.39
N GLU A 37 -5.63 -11.67 16.78
CA GLU A 37 -4.96 -10.66 17.61
C GLU A 37 -4.68 -9.37 16.83
N ILE A 38 -4.29 -9.49 15.56
CA ILE A 38 -4.15 -8.33 14.65
C ILE A 38 -5.47 -7.58 14.55
N TYR A 39 -6.59 -8.28 14.35
CA TYR A 39 -7.90 -7.67 14.25
C TYR A 39 -8.30 -6.97 15.57
N ARG A 40 -8.09 -7.63 16.71
CA ARG A 40 -8.38 -7.06 18.04
C ARG A 40 -7.60 -5.76 18.29
N LYS A 41 -6.28 -5.78 18.14
CA LYS A 41 -5.41 -4.60 18.32
C LYS A 41 -5.79 -3.45 17.38
N SER A 42 -6.18 -3.79 16.15
CA SER A 42 -6.57 -2.82 15.12
C SER A 42 -7.93 -2.19 15.39
N ALA A 43 -8.88 -2.99 15.88
CA ALA A 43 -10.20 -2.52 16.30
C ALA A 43 -10.11 -1.59 17.52
N GLU A 44 -9.28 -1.95 18.51
CA GLU A 44 -9.04 -1.15 19.71
C GLU A 44 -8.41 0.21 19.39
N SER A 45 -7.57 0.28 18.36
CA SER A 45 -6.91 1.53 17.95
C SER A 45 -7.79 2.45 17.07
N ASN A 46 -9.07 2.10 16.83
CA ASN A 46 -9.98 2.85 15.95
C ASN A 46 -9.47 3.03 14.50
N ARG A 47 -8.44 2.26 14.10
CA ARG A 47 -7.78 2.33 12.78
C ARG A 47 -8.53 1.58 11.68
N LEU A 48 -9.53 0.78 12.05
CA LEU A 48 -10.46 0.15 11.12
C LEU A 48 -11.53 1.12 10.58
N ASN A 49 -11.53 2.39 11.02
CA ASN A 49 -12.42 3.40 10.50
C ASN A 49 -11.89 3.96 9.16
N ILE A 50 -11.88 3.10 8.14
CA ILE A 50 -11.36 3.39 6.78
C ILE A 50 -12.23 4.45 6.07
N PHE A 51 -13.46 4.64 6.54
CA PHE A 51 -14.47 5.50 5.93
C PHE A 51 -14.81 6.73 6.80
N GLU A 52 -13.80 7.47 7.26
CA GLU A 52 -14.04 8.78 7.88
C GLU A 52 -14.40 9.81 6.79
N PHE A 53 -15.70 9.95 6.52
CA PHE A 53 -16.30 10.94 5.61
C PHE A 53 -16.39 12.34 6.25
N LYS A 54 -15.32 12.82 6.89
CA LYS A 54 -15.27 14.23 7.30
C LYS A 54 -14.79 15.08 6.14
N GLU A 55 -15.57 16.10 5.81
CA GLU A 55 -15.26 17.13 4.82
C GLU A 55 -14.20 18.11 5.35
N ASP A 56 -13.04 17.59 5.73
CA ASP A 56 -11.91 18.39 6.17
C ASP A 56 -10.74 18.16 5.20
N PHE A 57 -10.48 19.15 4.35
CA PHE A 57 -9.43 19.13 3.35
C PHE A 57 -8.02 19.33 3.95
N VAL A 58 -7.91 19.73 5.23
CA VAL A 58 -6.64 19.90 5.94
C VAL A 58 -6.15 18.58 6.53
N LYS A 59 -7.07 17.66 6.86
CA LYS A 59 -6.70 16.33 7.37
C LYS A 59 -6.12 15.43 6.28
N ARG A 60 -4.90 14.96 6.52
CA ARG A 60 -4.08 14.16 5.57
C ARG A 60 -4.72 12.85 5.11
N TYR A 61 -5.65 12.28 5.88
CA TYR A 61 -6.23 10.94 5.64
C TYR A 61 -7.77 10.91 5.80
N THR A 62 -8.51 11.75 5.08
CA THR A 62 -9.98 11.60 4.93
C THR A 62 -10.31 10.83 3.65
N PHE A 63 -11.47 10.18 3.61
CA PHE A 63 -11.90 9.40 2.44
C PHE A 63 -11.91 10.27 1.16
N ILE A 64 -12.43 11.49 1.25
CA ILE A 64 -12.52 12.43 0.12
C ILE A 64 -11.11 12.84 -0.36
N ASN A 65 -10.22 13.24 0.55
CA ASN A 65 -8.84 13.60 0.19
C ASN A 65 -8.10 12.42 -0.45
N LEU A 66 -8.29 11.21 0.08
CA LEU A 66 -7.66 10.01 -0.45
C LEU A 66 -8.19 9.65 -1.84
N PHE A 67 -9.50 9.81 -2.06
CA PHE A 67 -10.14 9.60 -3.35
C PHE A 67 -9.60 10.56 -4.42
N PHE A 68 -9.62 11.87 -4.15
CA PHE A 68 -9.10 12.87 -5.09
C PHE A 68 -7.60 12.71 -5.33
N ARG A 69 -6.81 12.43 -4.29
CA ARG A 69 -5.38 12.16 -4.42
C ARG A 69 -5.11 10.92 -5.27
N SER A 70 -5.89 9.86 -5.08
CA SER A 70 -5.78 8.63 -5.86
C SER A 70 -6.17 8.86 -7.32
N MET A 71 -7.26 9.59 -7.58
CA MET A 71 -7.73 9.89 -8.93
C MET A 71 -6.72 10.76 -9.71
N LEU A 72 -6.25 11.85 -9.11
CA LEU A 72 -5.23 12.71 -9.72
C LEU A 72 -3.91 11.96 -9.91
N GLY A 73 -3.49 11.17 -8.92
CA GLY A 73 -2.28 10.35 -8.99
C GLY A 73 -2.33 9.30 -10.09
N ALA A 74 -3.48 8.62 -10.26
CA ALA A 74 -3.66 7.64 -11.33
C ALA A 74 -3.60 8.32 -12.71
N MET A 75 -4.26 9.47 -12.89
CA MET A 75 -4.20 10.22 -14.14
C MET A 75 -2.78 10.68 -14.48
N ALA A 76 -2.04 11.21 -13.49
CA ALA A 76 -0.65 11.61 -13.67
C ALA A 76 0.24 10.40 -14.01
N TYR A 77 0.05 9.26 -13.34
CA TYR A 77 0.86 8.07 -13.60
C TYR A 77 0.65 7.55 -15.03
N TYR A 78 -0.59 7.34 -15.46
CA TYR A 78 -0.88 6.80 -16.80
C TYR A 78 -0.65 7.84 -17.92
N GLY A 79 -0.75 9.13 -17.63
CA GLY A 79 -0.60 10.22 -18.60
C GLY A 79 0.81 10.78 -18.74
N SER A 80 1.61 10.78 -17.66
CA SER A 80 2.93 11.41 -17.64
C SER A 80 4.09 10.42 -17.62
N THR A 81 3.84 9.15 -17.30
CA THR A 81 4.91 8.14 -17.29
C THR A 81 5.22 7.68 -18.71
N GLN A 82 6.44 7.95 -19.15
CA GLN A 82 6.92 7.58 -20.50
C GLN A 82 6.72 6.08 -20.81
N ILE A 83 6.98 5.20 -19.85
CA ILE A 83 6.85 3.74 -20.03
C ILE A 83 5.41 3.32 -20.32
N GLU A 84 4.44 3.87 -19.57
CA GLU A 84 3.02 3.54 -19.75
C GLU A 84 2.46 4.09 -21.06
N VAL A 85 2.84 5.33 -21.42
CA VAL A 85 2.46 5.92 -22.71
C VAL A 85 3.03 5.12 -23.87
N GLN A 86 4.31 4.72 -23.82
CA GLN A 86 4.93 3.89 -24.85
C GLN A 86 4.28 2.50 -24.95
N ARG A 87 3.90 1.90 -23.82
CA ARG A 87 3.19 0.62 -23.76
C ARG A 87 1.81 0.72 -24.43
N MET A 88 1.08 1.82 -24.20
CA MET A 88 -0.20 2.08 -24.86
C MET A 88 -0.06 2.29 -26.38
N LEU A 89 0.93 3.08 -26.81
CA LEU A 89 1.18 3.35 -28.23
C LEU A 89 1.69 2.12 -29.01
N SER A 90 2.32 1.16 -28.33
CA SER A 90 2.78 -0.10 -28.93
C SER A 90 1.63 -1.08 -29.24
N MET A 91 0.41 -0.79 -28.81
CA MET A 91 -0.75 -1.65 -29.06
C MET A 91 -1.40 -1.37 -30.42
N ARG A 92 -1.77 -2.45 -31.12
CA ARG A 92 -2.28 -2.42 -32.50
C ARG A 92 -3.67 -1.74 -32.67
N SER A 93 -4.38 -1.45 -31.58
CA SER A 93 -5.74 -0.88 -31.62
C SER A 93 -6.12 -0.22 -30.29
N LEU A 94 -6.88 0.88 -30.37
CA LEU A 94 -7.43 1.58 -29.21
C LEU A 94 -8.31 0.67 -28.32
N LYS A 95 -9.07 -0.26 -28.91
CA LYS A 95 -9.92 -1.20 -28.14
C LYS A 95 -9.08 -2.13 -27.27
N ARG A 96 -7.91 -2.56 -27.77
CA ARG A 96 -6.95 -3.38 -27.00
C ARG A 96 -6.29 -2.55 -25.90
N ALA A 97 -5.94 -1.30 -26.18
CA ALA A 97 -5.36 -0.41 -25.18
C ALA A 97 -6.30 -0.16 -24.00
N LYS A 98 -7.58 0.15 -24.27
CA LYS A 98 -8.60 0.30 -23.22
C LYS A 98 -8.81 -0.99 -22.42
N SER A 99 -8.87 -2.14 -23.11
CA SER A 99 -9.04 -3.41 -22.43
C SER A 99 -7.83 -3.75 -21.54
N ALA A 100 -6.61 -3.50 -22.01
CA ALA A 100 -5.40 -3.73 -21.23
C ALA A 100 -5.33 -2.84 -19.99
N LEU A 101 -5.76 -1.58 -20.10
CA LEU A 101 -5.88 -0.67 -18.95
C LEU A 101 -6.91 -1.18 -17.93
N ASN A 102 -8.07 -1.67 -18.38
CA ASN A 102 -9.05 -2.25 -17.46
C ASN A 102 -8.52 -3.52 -16.76
N TRP A 103 -7.77 -4.36 -17.48
CA TRP A 103 -7.15 -5.55 -16.91
C TRP A 103 -6.02 -5.23 -15.93
N SER A 104 -5.33 -4.09 -16.06
CA SER A 104 -4.27 -3.68 -15.12
C SER A 104 -4.80 -3.22 -13.76
N ILE A 105 -6.08 -2.84 -13.66
CA ILE A 105 -6.71 -2.41 -12.41
C ILE A 105 -6.68 -3.53 -11.35
N ILE A 106 -6.92 -4.79 -11.77
CA ILE A 106 -7.01 -5.93 -10.86
C ILE A 106 -5.70 -6.14 -10.09
N PRO A 107 -4.53 -6.39 -10.73
CA PRO A 107 -3.29 -6.64 -10.01
C PRO A 107 -2.84 -5.43 -9.18
N VAL A 108 -3.03 -4.20 -9.68
CA VAL A 108 -2.67 -2.98 -8.93
C VAL A 108 -3.50 -2.86 -7.64
N THR A 109 -4.82 -3.07 -7.74
CA THR A 109 -5.73 -3.00 -6.59
C THR A 109 -5.45 -4.12 -5.60
N SER A 110 -5.22 -5.34 -6.08
CA SER A 110 -4.86 -6.49 -5.23
C SER A 110 -3.54 -6.26 -4.50
N LEU A 111 -2.52 -5.73 -5.17
CA LEU A 111 -1.23 -5.42 -4.55
C LEU A 111 -1.37 -4.35 -3.46
N LEU A 112 -2.13 -3.29 -3.74
CA LEU A 112 -2.38 -2.22 -2.77
C LEU A 112 -3.11 -2.75 -1.53
N ALA A 113 -4.12 -3.60 -1.73
CA ALA A 113 -4.85 -4.23 -0.63
C ALA A 113 -3.94 -5.11 0.24
N LEU A 114 -3.07 -5.94 -0.38
CA LEU A 114 -2.08 -6.73 0.36
C LEU A 114 -1.10 -5.87 1.15
N CYS A 115 -0.64 -4.76 0.58
CA CYS A 115 0.22 -3.81 1.28
C CYS A 115 -0.50 -3.17 2.48
N MET A 116 -1.77 -2.82 2.37
CA MET A 116 -2.56 -2.30 3.49
C MET A 116 -2.71 -3.34 4.60
N LEU A 117 -3.02 -4.59 4.26
CA LEU A 117 -3.10 -5.70 5.21
C LEU A 117 -1.76 -5.94 5.91
N LEU A 118 -0.65 -5.90 5.17
CA LEU A 118 0.68 -6.05 5.73
C LEU A 118 1.05 -4.88 6.64
N GLY A 119 0.65 -3.64 6.31
CA GLY A 119 0.80 -2.49 7.18
C GLY A 119 0.10 -2.68 8.54
N LEU A 120 -1.06 -3.36 8.55
CA LEU A 120 -1.77 -3.71 9.77
C LEU A 120 -1.04 -4.78 10.59
N VAL A 121 -0.49 -5.78 9.91
CA VAL A 121 0.33 -6.83 10.53
C VAL A 121 1.56 -6.21 11.20
N PHE A 122 2.31 -5.38 10.48
CA PHE A 122 3.46 -4.69 11.05
C PHE A 122 3.06 -3.79 12.21
N TYR A 123 1.94 -3.08 12.11
CA TYR A 123 1.44 -2.31 13.24
C TYR A 123 1.21 -3.20 14.47
N ALA A 124 0.57 -4.36 14.32
CA ALA A 124 0.30 -5.27 15.44
C ALA A 124 1.58 -5.87 16.08
N ILE A 125 2.63 -6.10 15.28
CA ILE A 125 3.95 -6.57 15.73
C ILE A 125 4.70 -5.45 16.47
N PHE A 126 4.74 -4.25 15.89
CA PHE A 126 5.49 -3.12 16.43
C PHE A 126 4.75 -2.33 17.51
N ASP A 127 3.45 -2.59 17.76
CA ASP A 127 2.69 -1.92 18.82
C ASP A 127 3.33 -2.12 20.21
N THR A 128 4.04 -3.24 20.41
CA THR A 128 4.81 -3.55 21.62
C THR A 128 6.24 -3.03 21.62
N CYS A 129 6.78 -2.59 20.47
CA CYS A 129 8.13 -2.05 20.31
C CYS A 129 8.12 -0.52 20.09
N ASP A 130 7.00 0.15 20.36
CA ASP A 130 6.89 1.60 20.25
C ASP A 130 7.63 2.26 21.43
N PRO A 131 8.71 3.03 21.19
CA PRO A 131 9.51 3.64 22.25
C PRO A 131 8.73 4.65 23.10
N VAL A 132 7.59 5.16 22.61
CA VAL A 132 6.72 6.07 23.37
C VAL A 132 5.74 5.30 24.28
N LYS A 133 5.43 4.04 23.93
CA LYS A 133 4.62 3.14 24.76
C LYS A 133 5.47 2.39 25.80
N ASP A 134 6.70 2.03 25.47
CA ASP A 134 7.68 1.49 26.41
C ASP A 134 8.35 2.60 27.25
N LYS A 135 7.52 3.31 28.01
CA LYS A 135 7.95 4.41 28.90
C LYS A 135 8.96 3.97 29.96
N MET A 136 9.08 2.67 30.19
CA MET A 136 9.87 2.09 31.28
C MET A 136 11.35 1.96 30.92
N HIS A 137 11.70 1.78 29.64
CA HIS A 137 13.10 1.63 29.19
C HIS A 137 13.66 2.84 28.44
N THR A 138 12.84 3.64 27.76
CA THR A 138 13.33 4.72 26.86
C THR A 138 13.25 6.12 27.48
N GLY A 139 12.41 6.33 28.50
CA GLY A 139 12.17 7.65 29.10
C GLY A 139 11.47 8.67 28.20
N VAL A 140 11.08 8.30 26.97
CA VAL A 140 10.47 9.19 25.97
C VAL A 140 8.97 9.34 26.25
N ARG A 141 8.50 10.57 26.46
CA ARG A 141 7.09 10.87 26.82
C ARG A 141 6.28 11.45 25.66
N LYS A 142 6.94 12.01 24.65
CA LYS A 142 6.32 12.59 23.45
C LYS A 142 7.10 12.19 22.20
N TYR A 143 6.38 11.97 21.10
CA TYR A 143 6.97 11.64 19.79
C TYR A 143 7.96 12.70 19.30
N ASP A 144 7.78 13.96 19.71
CA ASP A 144 8.63 15.09 19.34
C ASP A 144 10.07 14.94 19.89
N GLN A 145 10.26 14.18 20.97
CA GLN A 145 11.58 13.98 21.60
C GLN A 145 12.46 12.95 20.88
N VAL A 146 11.91 12.21 19.91
CA VAL A 146 12.65 11.20 19.13
C VAL A 146 13.51 11.86 18.03
N TYR A 147 13.18 13.09 17.62
CA TYR A 147 13.89 13.81 16.55
C TYR A 147 15.04 14.69 17.04
N ASP A 148 15.15 14.93 18.35
CA ASP A 148 16.16 15.80 18.98
C ASP A 148 17.33 15.00 19.61
N SER A 149 17.55 13.75 19.16
CA SER A 149 18.68 12.88 19.57
C SER A 149 19.79 12.87 18.54
#